data_AF-A0A2T4JQF0-F1
#
_entry.id   AF-A0A2T4JQF0-F1
#
_cell.length_a   1.000
_cell.length_b   1.000
_cell.length_c   1.000
_cell.angle_alpha   90.00
_cell.angle_beta   90.00
_cell.angle_gamma   90.00
#
_symmetry.space_group_name_H-M   'P 1'
#
loop_
_entity.id
_entity.type
_entity.pdbx_description
1 polymer ?
#
loop_
_entity_poly.entity_id
_entity_poly.type
_entity_poly.pdbx_seq_one_letter_code
_entity_poly.pdbx_strand_id
1 'polypeptide(L)'
;MHDDFATTPLSDLIPASDLHFPSRSGLSAAIGILFDRGLALLALIALLPLFLMTMALIGLMEGWPLFYAQTRVGKGGRSFRCYKFRTMARDADAR
;
A
#
# COMPACT_ATOMS: atom_id res chain seq x y z
N MET A 1 6.97 46.05 -14.24
CA MET A 1 6.51 44.67 -14.53
C MET A 1 7.06 43.76 -13.44
N HIS A 2 6.99 44.20 -12.17
CA HIS A 2 5.94 43.91 -11.18
C HIS A 2 6.02 42.47 -10.66
N ASP A 3 6.88 42.33 -9.67
CA ASP A 3 7.05 41.22 -8.75
C ASP A 3 5.85 41.15 -7.78
N ASP A 4 4.77 40.46 -8.17
CA ASP A 4 3.54 40.30 -7.36
C ASP A 4 3.37 38.87 -6.81
N PHE A 5 4.46 38.17 -6.49
CA PHE A 5 4.40 36.83 -5.85
C PHE A 5 4.42 36.87 -4.32
N ALA A 6 4.67 38.02 -3.69
CA ALA A 6 4.85 38.14 -2.23
C ALA A 6 3.61 38.67 -1.47
N THR A 7 2.59 39.14 -2.17
CA THR A 7 1.42 39.83 -1.57
C THR A 7 0.10 39.06 -1.72
N THR A 8 0.10 37.91 -2.39
CA THR A 8 -1.08 37.04 -2.43
C THR A 8 -1.32 36.45 -1.04
N PRO A 9 -2.47 36.71 -0.41
CA PRO A 9 -2.76 36.13 0.89
C PRO A 9 -2.86 34.61 0.77
N LEU A 10 -2.37 33.86 1.76
CA LEU A 10 -2.42 32.40 1.82
C LEU A 10 -3.85 31.81 1.64
N SER A 11 -4.89 32.63 1.79
CA SER A 11 -6.30 32.30 1.51
C SER A 11 -6.64 32.17 0.03
N ASP A 12 -5.85 32.76 -0.86
CA ASP A 12 -6.09 32.73 -2.32
C ASP A 12 -5.33 31.60 -3.02
N LEU A 13 -4.33 31.03 -2.35
CA LEU A 13 -3.55 29.88 -2.83
C LEU A 13 -4.27 28.54 -2.60
N ILE A 14 -5.32 28.51 -1.75
CA ILE A 14 -6.13 27.32 -1.46
C ILE A 14 -7.61 27.73 -1.50
N PRO A 15 -8.28 27.64 -2.65
CA PRO A 15 -9.69 27.98 -2.75
C PRO A 15 -10.51 27.00 -1.90
N ALA A 16 -11.19 27.52 -0.88
CA ALA A 16 -12.08 26.75 0.00
C ALA A 16 -13.24 26.04 -0.74
N SER A 17 -13.47 26.37 -2.01
CA SER A 17 -14.45 25.72 -2.90
C SER A 17 -14.11 24.27 -3.27
N ASP A 18 -12.85 23.86 -3.08
CA ASP A 18 -12.41 22.49 -3.37
C ASP A 18 -12.63 21.54 -2.19
N LEU A 19 -13.07 22.04 -1.05
CA LEU A 19 -13.46 21.25 0.11
C LEU A 19 -14.89 20.68 -0.06
N HIS A 20 -15.18 20.12 -1.23
CA HIS A 20 -16.41 19.36 -1.46
C HIS A 20 -16.29 18.02 -0.73
N PHE A 21 -16.88 17.91 0.46
CA PHE A 21 -17.12 16.61 1.08
C PHE A 21 -18.36 15.99 0.42
N PRO A 22 -18.21 14.94 -0.40
CA PRO A 22 -19.37 14.28 -1.00
C PRO A 22 -20.18 13.61 0.11
N SER A 23 -21.24 14.29 0.58
CA SER A 23 -22.24 13.73 1.49
C SER A 23 -23.13 12.76 0.72
N ARG A 24 -22.63 11.55 0.45
CA ARG A 24 -23.43 10.44 -0.09
C ARG A 24 -24.36 9.94 1.01
N SER A 25 -25.65 10.24 0.91
CA SER A 25 -26.65 9.89 1.92
C SER A 25 -27.01 8.40 1.94
N GLY A 26 -27.06 7.84 3.16
CA GLY A 26 -27.77 6.63 3.58
C GLY A 26 -27.65 5.38 2.70
N LEU A 27 -28.66 5.14 1.86
CA LEU A 27 -28.90 3.85 1.21
C LEU A 27 -28.05 3.61 -0.04
N SER A 28 -27.85 4.62 -0.87
CA SER A 28 -27.01 4.50 -2.09
C SER A 28 -25.53 4.33 -1.71
N ALA A 29 -25.10 4.96 -0.63
CA ALA A 29 -23.77 4.76 -0.05
C ALA A 29 -23.59 3.31 0.45
N ALA A 30 -24.57 2.77 1.17
CA ALA A 30 -24.53 1.39 1.64
C ALA A 30 -24.45 0.37 0.50
N ILE A 31 -25.21 0.57 -0.58
CA ILE A 31 -25.18 -0.29 -1.78
C ILE A 31 -23.81 -0.23 -2.46
N GLY A 32 -23.23 0.96 -2.62
CA GLY A 32 -21.89 1.12 -3.20
C GLY A 32 -20.82 0.38 -2.38
N ILE A 33 -20.87 0.51 -1.06
CA ILE A 33 -19.93 -0.19 -0.16
C ILE A 33 -20.09 -1.71 -0.25
N LEU A 34 -21.33 -2.21 -0.35
CA LEU A 34 -21.59 -3.65 -0.46
C LEU A 34 -21.13 -4.20 -1.82
N PHE A 35 -21.34 -3.45 -2.89
CA PHE A 35 -20.84 -3.77 -4.23
C PHE A 35 -19.31 -3.78 -4.28
N ASP A 36 -18.66 -2.74 -3.76
CA ASP A 36 -17.19 -2.65 -3.72
C ASP A 36 -16.58 -3.81 -2.94
N ARG A 37 -17.18 -4.18 -1.80
CA ARG A 37 -16.75 -5.35 -1.02
C ARG A 37 -16.99 -6.67 -1.73
N GLY A 38 -18.16 -6.84 -2.36
CA GLY A 38 -18.47 -8.04 -3.14
C GLY A 38 -17.49 -8.22 -4.31
N LEU A 39 -17.23 -7.14 -5.05
CA LEU A 39 -16.29 -7.14 -6.16
C LEU A 39 -14.86 -7.40 -5.69
N ALA A 40 -14.43 -6.77 -4.60
CA ALA A 40 -13.11 -6.99 -4.01
C ALA A 40 -12.93 -8.44 -3.54
N LEU A 41 -13.93 -9.05 -2.91
CA LEU A 41 -13.89 -10.46 -2.50
C LEU A 41 -13.85 -11.41 -3.71
N LEU A 42 -14.66 -11.14 -4.73
CA LEU A 42 -14.66 -11.92 -5.96
C LEU A 42 -13.30 -11.86 -6.66
N ALA A 43 -12.73 -10.66 -6.78
CA ALA A 43 -11.40 -10.44 -7.34
C ALA A 43 -10.33 -11.16 -6.51
N LEU A 44 -10.43 -11.10 -5.18
CA LEU A 44 -9.49 -11.79 -4.29
C LEU A 44 -9.53 -13.31 -4.49
N ILE A 45 -10.73 -13.91 -4.60
CA ILE A 45 -10.89 -15.34 -4.85
C ILE A 45 -10.35 -15.70 -6.24
N ALA A 46 -10.61 -14.88 -7.26
CA ALA A 46 -10.12 -15.09 -8.61
C ALA A 46 -8.58 -15.01 -8.70
N LEU A 47 -7.95 -14.11 -7.93
CA LEU A 47 -6.49 -13.97 -7.86
C LEU A 47 -5.82 -14.97 -6.90
N LEU A 48 -6.58 -15.61 -6.00
CA LEU A 48 -6.08 -16.58 -5.04
C LEU A 48 -5.24 -17.72 -5.67
N PRO A 49 -5.68 -18.39 -6.77
CA PRO A 49 -4.88 -19.42 -7.42
C PRO A 49 -3.57 -18.86 -8.02
N LEU A 50 -3.57 -17.63 -8.53
CA LEU A 50 -2.37 -16.96 -9.03
C LEU A 50 -1.37 -16.70 -7.90
N PHE A 51 -1.86 -16.24 -6.74
CA PHE A 51 -1.02 -16.04 -5.56
C PHE A 51 -0.44 -17.38 -5.06
N LEU A 52 -1.25 -18.44 -5.00
CA LEU A 52 -0.78 -19.78 -4.64
C LEU A 52 0.29 -20.31 -5.61
N MET A 53 0.08 -20.16 -6.92
CA MET A 53 1.08 -20.53 -7.93
C MET A 53 2.38 -19.75 -7.73
N THR A 54 2.28 -18.45 -7.50
CA THR A 54 3.44 -17.58 -7.28
C THR A 54 4.20 -17.99 -6.01
N MET A 55 3.49 -18.23 -4.90
CA MET A 55 4.07 -18.71 -3.65
C MET A 55 4.73 -20.09 -3.81
N ALA A 56 4.09 -21.01 -4.56
CA ALA A 56 4.64 -22.33 -4.85
C ALA A 56 5.91 -22.22 -5.72
N LEU A 57 5.90 -21.40 -6.75
CA LEU A 57 7.04 -21.20 -7.64
C LEU A 57 8.23 -20.58 -6.90
N ILE A 58 8.00 -19.54 -6.09
CA ILE A 58 9.07 -18.94 -5.27
C ILE A 58 9.57 -19.96 -4.24
N GLY A 59 8.67 -20.71 -3.60
CA GLY A 59 9.05 -21.77 -2.65
C GLY A 59 9.87 -22.89 -3.28
N LEU A 60 9.62 -23.21 -4.56
CA LEU A 60 10.35 -24.23 -5.31
C LEU A 60 11.70 -23.73 -5.85
N MET A 61 11.78 -22.45 -6.24
CA MET A 61 12.99 -21.84 -6.79
C MET A 61 13.97 -21.38 -5.71
N GLU A 62 13.50 -20.80 -4.60
CA GLU A 62 14.35 -20.17 -3.58
C GLU A 62 14.30 -20.87 -2.20
N GLY A 63 13.39 -21.83 -2.02
CA GLY A 63 13.17 -22.54 -0.75
C GLY A 63 12.33 -21.74 0.25
N TRP A 64 11.76 -22.43 1.23
CA TRP A 64 11.07 -21.79 2.36
C TRP A 64 12.10 -21.27 3.38
N PRO A 65 12.02 -20.02 3.89
CA PRO A 65 10.89 -19.09 3.93
C PRO A 65 10.91 -17.92 2.91
N LEU A 66 9.72 -17.53 2.42
CA LEU A 66 9.46 -16.43 1.48
C LEU A 66 9.82 -15.03 2.00
N PHE A 67 9.86 -14.88 3.33
CA PHE A 67 10.11 -13.62 4.00
C PHE A 67 11.43 -13.68 4.76
N TYR A 68 12.36 -12.79 4.40
CA TYR A 68 13.57 -12.56 5.18
C TYR A 68 13.28 -11.47 6.22
N ALA A 69 13.50 -11.79 7.50
CA ALA A 69 13.33 -10.84 8.60
C ALA A 69 14.69 -10.23 8.95
N GLN A 70 14.88 -8.95 8.62
CA GLN A 70 16.05 -8.19 9.05
C GLN A 70 15.73 -7.41 10.33
N THR A 71 16.49 -7.63 11.40
CA THR A 71 16.36 -6.83 12.64
C THR A 71 17.01 -5.46 12.44
N ARG A 72 16.24 -4.38 12.67
CA ARG A 72 16.74 -3.00 12.66
C ARG A 72 16.34 -2.30 13.96
N VAL A 73 17.20 -1.40 14.44
CA VAL A 73 16.91 -0.58 15.61
C VAL A 73 15.96 0.55 15.21
N GLY A 74 14.79 0.61 15.84
CA GLY A 74 13.78 1.64 15.63
C GLY A 74 13.86 2.78 16.63
N LYS A 75 12.85 3.65 16.62
CA LYS A 75 12.77 4.82 17.49
C LYS A 75 12.75 4.39 18.97
N GLY A 76 13.67 4.92 19.77
CA GLY A 76 13.79 4.63 21.20
C GLY A 76 14.54 3.34 21.54
N GLY A 77 15.41 2.83 20.66
CA GLY A 77 16.24 1.64 20.92
C GLY A 77 15.47 0.32 20.84
N ARG A 78 14.19 0.36 20.47
CA ARG A 78 13.37 -0.84 20.26
C ARG A 78 13.70 -1.46 18.91
N SER A 79 14.29 -2.64 18.94
CA SER A 79 14.51 -3.45 17.74
C SER A 79 13.18 -3.89 17.14
N PHE A 80 13.00 -3.68 15.83
CA PHE A 80 11.85 -4.19 15.07
C PHE A 80 12.34 -5.11 13.95
N ARG A 81 11.54 -6.14 13.66
CA ARG A 81 11.79 -7.08 12.57
C ARG A 81 11.20 -6.51 11.29
N CYS A 82 12.05 -6.10 10.35
CA CYS A 82 11.65 -5.66 9.02
C CYS A 82 11.51 -6.90 8.13
N TYR A 83 10.27 -7.28 7.82
CA TYR A 83 9.99 -8.37 6.88
C TYR A 83 10.10 -7.84 5.46
N LYS A 84 10.99 -8.41 4.66
CA LYS A 84 11.11 -8.15 3.23
C LYS A 84 10.87 -9.44 2.46
N PHE A 85 10.25 -9.32 1.29
CA PHE A 85 10.25 -10.41 0.31
C PHE A 85 11.71 -10.74 -0.02
N ARG A 86 12.05 -12.02 0.06
CA ARG A 86 13.38 -12.49 -0.29
C ARG A 86 13.52 -12.32 -1.80
N THR A 87 14.38 -11.39 -2.23
CA THR A 87 14.71 -11.15 -3.65
C THR A 87 16.17 -11.48 -3.96
N MET A 88 16.91 -12.01 -2.99
CA MET A 88 18.31 -12.43 -3.13
C MET A 88 18.41 -13.94 -2.92
N ALA A 89 19.04 -14.61 -3.88
CA ALA A 89 19.34 -16.04 -3.87
C ALA A 89 20.12 -16.46 -2.61
N ARG A 90 19.97 -17.73 -2.23
CA ARG A 90 20.53 -18.33 -1.00
C ARG A 90 22.05 -18.17 -0.83
N ASP A 91 22.77 -17.86 -1.91
CA ASP A 91 24.24 -17.83 -2.00
C ASP A 91 24.83 -16.44 -2.32
N ALA A 92 24.13 -15.34 -2.02
CA ALA A 92 24.70 -14.00 -2.20
C ALA A 92 25.91 -13.69 -1.28
N ASP A 93 26.09 -14.48 -0.20
CA ASP A 93 27.23 -14.38 0.72
C ASP A 93 28.37 -15.38 0.38
N ALA A 94 28.18 -16.28 -0.59
CA ALA A 94 29.13 -17.35 -0.91
C ALA A 94 29.99 -17.06 -2.17
N ARG A 95 29.99 -15.82 -2.67
CA ARG A 95 30.80 -15.39 -3.81
C ARG A 95 31.49 -14.05 -3.59
#